data_AF-A0A1H8KGK4-F1
#
_entry.id   AF-A0A1H8KGK4-F1
#
_cell.length_a   1.000
_cell.length_b   1.000
_cell.length_c   1.000
_cell.angle_alpha   90.00
_cell.angle_beta   90.00
_cell.angle_gamma   90.00
#
_symmetry.space_group_name_H-M   'P 1'
#
loop_
_entity.id
_entity.type
_entity.pdbx_description
1 polymer ?
#
loop_
_entity_poly.entity_id
_entity_poly.type
_entity_poly.pdbx_seq_one_letter_code
_entity_poly.pdbx_strand_id
1 'polypeptide(L)'
;MNIKLFFTVVLLSSFQLFFAQDIKSETIKLATKTTITTVTTIKDTIKVAPEVAVKLTTNAEKEALKKEAKTLNDKIKEEKKALREAKKIEKEQKDFEKKQKAFDKRQDKILSSEKSISKIKTKISNEERNLIKLKEKFEQKKSKGKLGSTEIEKENIKISKRQIKVNKLEGDLDKAEEKLHKMRD
;
A
#
# COMPACT_ATOMS: atom_id res chain seq x y z
N MET A 1 37.30 -13.96 4.53
CA MET A 1 36.89 -13.54 3.17
C MET A 1 35.83 -12.47 3.30
N ASN A 2 36.09 -11.25 2.80
CA ASN A 2 35.25 -10.08 3.06
C ASN A 2 33.87 -10.25 2.41
N ILE A 3 32.81 -10.38 3.23
CA ILE A 3 31.44 -10.64 2.75
C ILE A 3 30.89 -9.57 1.80
N LYS A 4 31.48 -8.36 1.88
CA LYS A 4 31.19 -7.23 0.99
C LYS A 4 31.56 -7.51 -0.47
N LEU A 5 32.59 -8.33 -0.72
CA LEU A 5 33.05 -8.70 -2.07
C LEU A 5 32.13 -9.75 -2.72
N PHE A 6 31.48 -10.59 -1.91
CA PHE A 6 30.52 -11.58 -2.42
C PHE A 6 29.24 -10.92 -2.91
N PHE A 7 28.74 -9.92 -2.18
CA PHE A 7 27.53 -9.20 -2.58
C PHE A 7 27.70 -8.40 -3.87
N THR A 8 28.87 -7.78 -4.10
CA THR A 8 29.13 -7.03 -5.34
C THR A 8 29.21 -7.95 -6.57
N VAL A 9 29.76 -9.15 -6.45
CA VAL A 9 29.85 -10.10 -7.58
C VAL A 9 28.47 -10.66 -7.95
N VAL A 10 27.61 -10.94 -6.96
CA VAL A 10 26.23 -11.42 -7.20
C VAL A 10 25.36 -10.33 -7.83
N LEU A 11 25.54 -9.07 -7.44
CA LEU A 11 24.78 -7.95 -8.02
C LEU A 11 25.20 -7.64 -9.47
N LEU A 12 26.49 -7.85 -9.81
CA LEU A 12 27.00 -7.59 -11.16
C LEU A 12 26.61 -8.68 -12.16
N SER A 13 26.51 -9.94 -11.70
CA SER A 13 26.11 -11.07 -12.56
C SER A 13 24.62 -11.07 -12.92
N SER A 14 23.76 -10.49 -12.07
CA SER A 14 22.31 -10.41 -12.31
C SER A 14 21.91 -9.33 -13.33
N PHE A 15 22.79 -8.35 -13.61
CA PHE A 15 22.52 -7.29 -14.58
C PHE A 15 22.74 -7.72 -16.05
N GLN A 16 23.54 -8.76 -16.28
CA GLN A 16 23.90 -9.23 -17.63
C GLN A 16 22.81 -10.11 -18.29
N LEU A 17 21.87 -10.66 -17.51
CA LEU A 17 20.83 -11.55 -18.02
C LEU A 17 19.57 -10.81 -18.52
N PHE A 18 19.48 -9.49 -18.34
CA PHE A 18 18.26 -8.71 -18.68
C PHE A 18 18.28 -8.06 -20.08
N PHE A 19 19.41 -8.10 -20.80
CA PHE A 19 19.57 -7.43 -22.10
C PHE A 19 19.54 -8.35 -23.33
N ALA A 20 19.15 -9.62 -23.19
CA ALA A 20 19.22 -10.62 -24.28
C ALA A 20 17.84 -11.10 -24.79
N GLN A 21 16.85 -10.21 -24.93
CA GLN A 21 15.64 -10.50 -25.70
C GLN A 21 15.51 -9.50 -26.86
N ASP A 22 16.01 -9.89 -28.02
CA ASP A 22 15.64 -9.29 -29.31
C ASP A 22 14.16 -9.57 -29.58
N ILE A 23 13.32 -8.55 -29.41
CA ILE A 23 11.92 -8.59 -29.83
C ILE A 23 11.87 -8.04 -31.26
N LYS A 24 11.65 -8.93 -32.23
CA LYS A 24 11.24 -8.53 -33.58
C LYS A 24 9.85 -7.91 -33.49
N SER A 25 9.79 -6.59 -33.53
CA SER A 25 8.56 -5.85 -33.82
C SER A 25 8.36 -5.81 -35.33
N GLU A 26 7.31 -6.45 -35.85
CA GLU A 26 6.73 -6.02 -37.11
C GLU A 26 5.21 -5.90 -37.01
N THR A 27 4.77 -4.77 -37.56
CA THR A 27 3.53 -4.05 -37.35
C THR A 27 2.40 -4.57 -38.26
N ILE A 28 1.23 -4.79 -37.66
CA ILE A 28 -0.13 -4.44 -38.13
C ILE A 28 -0.34 -4.35 -39.65
N LYS A 29 -1.25 -5.20 -40.19
CA LYS A 29 -2.21 -4.81 -41.24
C LYS A 29 -3.62 -5.37 -40.98
N LEU A 30 -4.45 -4.47 -40.45
CA LEU A 30 -5.85 -4.19 -40.79
C LEU A 30 -6.50 -5.06 -41.89
N ALA A 31 -7.57 -5.78 -41.54
CA ALA A 31 -8.65 -6.14 -42.46
C ALA A 31 -9.96 -6.39 -41.68
N THR A 32 -10.64 -5.31 -41.31
CA THR A 32 -12.09 -5.29 -41.11
C THR A 32 -12.78 -5.62 -42.43
N LYS A 33 -13.60 -6.68 -42.49
CA LYS A 33 -15.02 -6.63 -42.91
C LYS A 33 -15.66 -8.04 -42.94
N THR A 34 -16.96 -8.02 -42.65
CA THR A 34 -18.06 -8.85 -43.21
C THR A 34 -18.69 -9.94 -42.32
N THR A 35 -20.01 -9.74 -42.17
CA THR A 35 -21.08 -10.75 -42.03
C THR A 35 -21.51 -11.18 -40.63
N ILE A 36 -22.30 -10.29 -40.02
CA ILE A 36 -23.53 -10.66 -39.31
C ILE A 36 -24.59 -11.01 -40.39
N THR A 37 -25.62 -11.80 -40.03
CA THR A 37 -26.82 -12.28 -40.79
C THR A 37 -26.69 -13.77 -41.16
N THR A 38 -27.36 -14.69 -40.47
CA THR A 38 -28.77 -15.03 -40.76
C THR A 38 -29.36 -15.94 -39.67
N VAL A 39 -30.47 -15.47 -39.09
CA VAL A 39 -31.52 -16.25 -38.42
C VAL A 39 -32.51 -16.70 -39.49
N THR A 40 -32.94 -17.97 -39.53
CA THR A 40 -34.27 -18.47 -39.97
C THR A 40 -34.22 -20.01 -40.10
N THR A 41 -34.76 -20.77 -39.15
CA THR A 41 -36.11 -21.40 -39.19
C THR A 41 -36.32 -22.40 -40.34
N ILE A 42 -36.28 -23.70 -40.02
CA ILE A 42 -37.15 -24.72 -40.63
C ILE A 42 -37.60 -25.68 -39.51
N LYS A 43 -38.81 -25.44 -39.01
CA LYS A 43 -39.63 -26.41 -38.29
C LYS A 43 -40.59 -27.05 -39.30
N ASP A 44 -40.81 -28.35 -39.11
CA ASP A 44 -41.91 -29.18 -39.61
C ASP A 44 -42.08 -29.40 -41.12
N THR A 45 -41.88 -30.65 -41.55
CA THR A 45 -42.92 -31.44 -42.25
C THR A 45 -42.55 -32.93 -42.38
N ILE A 46 -43.02 -33.71 -41.40
CA ILE A 46 -43.74 -35.01 -41.46
C ILE A 46 -43.70 -35.82 -42.77
N LYS A 47 -43.28 -37.11 -42.66
CA LYS A 47 -43.98 -38.36 -43.11
C LYS A 47 -42.98 -39.53 -43.10
N VAL A 48 -42.93 -40.36 -42.06
CA VAL A 48 -43.64 -41.65 -41.88
C VAL A 48 -43.34 -42.69 -42.99
N ALA A 49 -42.48 -43.67 -42.67
CA ALA A 49 -42.56 -45.08 -43.08
C ALA A 49 -41.39 -45.86 -42.39
N PRO A 50 -41.56 -47.15 -42.05
CA PRO A 50 -41.31 -47.67 -40.71
C PRO A 50 -40.18 -48.72 -40.60
N GLU A 51 -39.81 -49.03 -39.35
CA GLU A 51 -39.21 -50.30 -38.89
C GLU A 51 -38.01 -50.87 -39.65
N VAL A 52 -36.78 -50.51 -39.24
CA VAL A 52 -35.69 -51.50 -39.02
C VAL A 52 -34.74 -50.96 -37.94
N ALA A 53 -34.33 -51.83 -37.02
CA ALA A 53 -33.22 -51.67 -36.06
C ALA A 53 -33.51 -50.95 -34.73
N VAL A 54 -34.55 -51.42 -34.03
CA VAL A 54 -34.43 -51.59 -32.57
C VAL A 54 -33.34 -52.65 -32.31
N LYS A 55 -32.37 -52.30 -31.43
CA LYS A 55 -31.27 -53.11 -30.88
C LYS A 55 -29.98 -53.16 -31.71
N LEU A 56 -29.12 -52.17 -31.49
CA LEU A 56 -27.66 -52.36 -31.33
C LEU A 56 -27.07 -51.09 -30.72
N THR A 57 -27.43 -50.78 -29.47
CA THR A 57 -26.56 -49.98 -28.60
C THR A 57 -25.31 -50.83 -28.35
N THR A 58 -24.31 -50.70 -29.23
CA THR A 58 -23.04 -51.39 -29.09
C THR A 58 -22.40 -50.92 -27.79
N ASN A 59 -21.98 -51.87 -26.95
CA ASN A 59 -21.21 -51.57 -25.72
C ASN A 59 -19.99 -50.67 -26.01
N ALA A 60 -19.47 -50.70 -27.25
CA ALA A 60 -18.36 -49.89 -27.72
C ALA A 60 -18.64 -48.37 -27.74
N GLU A 61 -19.80 -47.90 -28.19
CA GLU A 61 -20.13 -46.45 -28.22
C GLU A 61 -20.42 -45.90 -26.80
N LYS A 62 -21.07 -46.70 -25.94
CA LYS A 62 -21.24 -46.37 -24.52
C LYS A 62 -19.91 -46.31 -23.77
N GLU A 63 -18.97 -47.19 -24.09
CA GLU A 63 -17.62 -47.19 -23.49
C GLU A 63 -16.77 -46.01 -24.00
N ALA A 64 -16.88 -45.64 -25.28
CA ALA A 64 -16.21 -44.46 -25.84
C ALA A 64 -16.73 -43.16 -25.20
N LEU A 65 -18.05 -42.97 -25.11
CA LEU A 65 -18.67 -41.83 -24.44
C LEU A 65 -18.30 -41.75 -22.94
N LYS A 66 -18.19 -42.89 -22.26
CA LYS A 66 -17.73 -42.93 -20.86
C LYS A 66 -16.26 -42.54 -20.71
N LYS A 67 -15.38 -42.90 -21.66
CA LYS A 67 -13.97 -42.50 -21.66
C LYS A 67 -13.81 -41.02 -21.94
N GLU A 68 -14.55 -40.46 -22.90
CA GLU A 68 -14.57 -39.02 -23.17
C GLU A 68 -15.17 -38.21 -22.01
N ALA A 69 -16.23 -38.70 -21.37
CA ALA A 69 -16.79 -38.06 -20.18
C ALA A 69 -15.80 -38.09 -18.99
N LYS A 70 -14.97 -39.13 -18.85
CA LYS A 70 -13.91 -39.19 -17.83
C LYS A 70 -12.79 -38.21 -18.12
N THR A 71 -12.30 -38.15 -19.36
CA THR A 71 -11.22 -37.21 -19.73
C THR A 71 -11.66 -35.75 -19.65
N LEU A 72 -12.91 -35.44 -20.03
CA LEU A 72 -13.48 -34.10 -19.82
C LEU A 72 -13.62 -33.76 -18.33
N ASN A 73 -14.10 -34.69 -17.50
CA ASN A 73 -14.21 -34.47 -16.06
C ASN A 73 -12.84 -34.26 -15.39
N ASP A 74 -11.80 -34.96 -15.83
CA ASP A 74 -10.46 -34.82 -15.28
C ASP A 74 -9.81 -33.50 -15.71
N LYS A 75 -9.99 -33.06 -16.97
CA LYS A 75 -9.60 -31.71 -17.42
C LYS A 75 -10.30 -30.61 -16.62
N ILE A 76 -11.61 -30.74 -16.37
CA ILE A 76 -12.38 -29.77 -15.56
C ILE A 76 -11.85 -29.73 -14.11
N LYS A 77 -11.47 -30.88 -13.53
CA LYS A 77 -10.89 -30.91 -12.18
C LYS A 77 -9.52 -30.25 -12.12
N GLU A 78 -8.67 -30.44 -13.14
CA GLU A 78 -7.37 -29.80 -13.24
C GLU A 78 -7.49 -28.29 -13.42
N GLU A 79 -8.33 -27.82 -14.34
CA GLU A 79 -8.62 -26.39 -14.51
C GLU A 79 -9.17 -25.77 -13.22
N LYS A 80 -10.06 -26.49 -12.50
CA LYS A 80 -10.59 -26.04 -11.21
C LYS A 80 -9.51 -25.97 -10.13
N LYS A 81 -8.49 -26.85 -10.14
CA LYS A 81 -7.34 -26.78 -9.23
C LYS A 81 -6.44 -25.60 -9.59
N ALA A 82 -6.09 -25.44 -10.86
CA ALA A 82 -5.29 -24.31 -11.34
C ALA A 82 -5.97 -22.96 -11.02
N LEU A 83 -7.27 -22.84 -11.24
CA LEU A 83 -8.04 -21.64 -10.90
C LEU A 83 -8.08 -21.38 -9.38
N ARG A 84 -8.13 -22.43 -8.55
CA ARG A 84 -8.07 -22.30 -7.09
C ARG A 84 -6.69 -21.85 -6.61
N GLU A 85 -5.63 -22.35 -7.21
CA GLU A 85 -4.25 -21.96 -6.91
C GLU A 85 -3.98 -20.51 -7.34
N ALA A 86 -4.37 -20.14 -8.56
CA ALA A 86 -4.30 -18.76 -9.03
C ALA A 86 -5.06 -17.79 -8.10
N LYS A 87 -6.28 -18.15 -7.68
CA LYS A 87 -7.07 -17.34 -6.73
C LYS A 87 -6.43 -17.24 -5.34
N LYS A 88 -5.69 -18.25 -4.88
CA LYS A 88 -4.96 -18.18 -3.60
C LYS A 88 -3.79 -17.22 -3.71
N ILE A 89 -3.00 -17.34 -4.78
CA ILE A 89 -1.85 -16.47 -5.04
C ILE A 89 -2.30 -15.00 -5.17
N GLU A 90 -3.38 -14.73 -5.92
CA GLU A 90 -3.93 -13.37 -6.04
C GLU A 90 -4.38 -12.80 -4.69
N LYS A 91 -5.04 -13.61 -3.85
CA LYS A 91 -5.44 -13.20 -2.50
C LYS A 91 -4.24 -12.90 -1.62
N GLU A 92 -3.22 -13.77 -1.63
CA GLU A 92 -1.99 -13.57 -0.86
C GLU A 92 -1.25 -12.31 -1.30
N GLN A 93 -1.14 -12.06 -2.61
CA GLN A 93 -0.56 -10.82 -3.14
C GLN A 93 -1.35 -9.58 -2.70
N LYS A 94 -2.68 -9.63 -2.80
CA LYS A 94 -3.54 -8.52 -2.40
C LYS A 94 -3.46 -8.24 -0.90
N ASP A 95 -3.39 -9.28 -0.07
CA ASP A 95 -3.26 -9.12 1.38
C ASP A 95 -1.86 -8.67 1.79
N PHE A 96 -0.82 -9.09 1.07
CA PHE A 96 0.53 -8.56 1.22
C PHE A 96 0.59 -7.06 0.87
N GLU A 97 0.04 -6.66 -0.28
CA GLU A 97 -0.01 -5.26 -0.70
C GLU A 97 -0.77 -4.38 0.30
N LYS A 98 -1.91 -4.87 0.81
CA LYS A 98 -2.66 -4.16 1.87
C LYS A 98 -1.83 -4.01 3.15
N LYS A 99 -1.11 -5.06 3.58
CA LYS A 99 -0.24 -5.02 4.76
C LYS A 99 0.90 -4.03 4.57
N GLN A 100 1.54 -4.04 3.39
CA GLN A 100 2.59 -3.08 3.05
C GLN A 100 2.07 -1.64 3.08
N LYS A 101 0.94 -1.37 2.40
CA LYS A 101 0.31 -0.03 2.43
C LYS A 101 -0.10 0.41 3.83
N ALA A 102 -0.58 -0.50 4.68
CA ALA A 102 -0.92 -0.19 6.06
C ALA A 102 0.32 0.12 6.90
N PHE A 103 1.41 -0.61 6.69
CA PHE A 103 2.70 -0.37 7.32
C PHE A 103 3.29 0.99 6.92
N ASP A 104 3.33 1.29 5.63
CA ASP A 104 3.85 2.57 5.12
C ASP A 104 3.05 3.75 5.69
N LYS A 105 1.71 3.65 5.70
CA LYS A 105 0.85 4.65 6.34
C LYS A 105 1.11 4.81 7.84
N ARG A 106 1.46 3.73 8.55
CA ARG A 106 1.83 3.81 9.98
C ARG A 106 3.16 4.55 10.14
N GLN A 107 4.15 4.24 9.31
CA GLN A 107 5.44 4.90 9.32
C GLN A 107 5.32 6.40 9.00
N ASP A 108 4.54 6.76 7.97
CA ASP A 108 4.29 8.16 7.63
C ASP A 108 3.66 8.94 8.79
N LYS A 109 2.71 8.33 9.50
CA LYS A 109 2.09 8.93 10.69
C LYS A 109 3.10 9.13 11.81
N ILE A 110 3.95 8.14 12.06
CA ILE A 110 5.02 8.21 13.06
C ILE A 110 5.98 9.35 12.71
N LEU A 111 6.50 9.39 11.48
CA LEU A 111 7.41 10.43 10.99
C LEU A 111 6.79 11.83 11.07
N SER A 112 5.51 11.96 10.71
CA SER A 112 4.80 13.24 10.80
C SER A 112 4.64 13.73 12.26
N SER A 113 4.43 12.79 13.19
CA SER A 113 4.31 13.06 14.61
C SER A 113 5.66 13.45 15.22
N GLU A 114 6.74 12.74 14.87
CA GLU A 114 8.11 13.08 15.26
C GLU A 114 8.53 14.47 14.77
N LYS A 115 8.22 14.82 13.51
CA LYS A 115 8.46 16.18 12.97
C LYS A 115 7.70 17.24 13.76
N SER A 116 6.48 16.94 14.19
CA SER A 116 5.66 17.87 14.98
C SER A 116 6.23 18.07 16.38
N ILE A 117 6.64 16.98 17.03
CA ILE A 117 7.36 17.01 18.33
C ILE A 117 8.65 17.83 18.23
N SER A 118 9.46 17.59 17.20
CA SER A 118 10.68 18.36 16.95
C SER A 118 10.40 19.86 16.83
N LYS A 119 9.36 20.26 16.07
CA LYS A 119 8.93 21.66 15.97
C LYS A 119 8.51 22.26 17.32
N ILE A 120 7.81 21.50 18.16
CA ILE A 120 7.40 21.95 19.50
C ILE A 120 8.66 22.15 20.37
N LYS A 121 9.60 21.19 20.38
CA LYS A 121 10.88 21.31 21.11
C LYS A 121 11.67 22.55 20.69
N THR A 122 11.76 22.82 19.38
CA THR A 122 12.42 24.05 18.89
C THR A 122 11.70 25.32 19.37
N LYS A 123 10.37 25.34 19.38
CA LYS A 123 9.58 26.48 19.90
C LYS A 123 9.82 26.70 21.39
N ILE A 124 9.84 25.62 22.19
CA ILE A 124 10.15 25.66 23.62
C ILE A 124 11.53 26.29 23.81
N SER A 125 12.57 25.72 23.18
CA SER A 125 13.95 26.23 23.32
C SER A 125 14.09 27.71 22.93
N ASN A 126 13.42 28.15 21.87
CA ASN A 126 13.44 29.55 21.48
C ASN A 126 12.71 30.45 22.48
N GLU A 127 11.58 30.01 23.01
CA GLU A 127 10.80 30.75 24.00
C GLU A 127 11.54 30.83 25.35
N GLU A 128 12.19 29.75 25.79
CA GLU A 128 13.05 29.72 26.97
C GLU A 128 14.24 30.67 26.84
N ARG A 129 14.96 30.64 25.71
CA ARG A 129 16.06 31.58 25.46
C ARG A 129 15.59 33.04 25.52
N ASN A 130 14.43 33.32 24.95
CA ASN A 130 13.84 34.66 25.00
C ASN A 130 13.42 35.06 26.42
N LEU A 131 12.88 34.12 27.19
CA LEU A 131 12.50 34.32 28.59
C LEU A 131 13.72 34.60 29.45
N ILE A 132 14.81 33.84 29.27
CA ILE A 132 16.08 34.06 29.97
C ILE A 132 16.62 35.47 29.66
N LYS A 133 16.74 35.83 28.39
CA LYS A 133 17.17 37.17 27.97
C LYS A 133 16.29 38.29 28.54
N LEU A 134 14.98 38.04 28.64
CA LEU A 134 14.05 39.00 29.23
C LEU A 134 14.28 39.16 30.74
N LYS A 135 14.40 38.04 31.47
CA LYS A 135 14.69 38.03 32.92
C LYS A 135 16.04 38.70 33.21
N GLU A 136 17.08 38.41 32.44
CA GLU A 136 18.40 39.05 32.57
C GLU A 136 18.32 40.58 32.37
N LYS A 137 17.65 41.03 31.30
CA LYS A 137 17.47 42.48 31.05
C LYS A 137 16.66 43.15 32.14
N PHE A 138 15.60 42.49 32.61
CA PHE A 138 14.77 42.98 33.70
C PHE A 138 15.58 43.15 34.99
N GLU A 139 16.29 42.11 35.44
CA GLU A 139 17.14 42.16 36.64
C GLU A 139 18.27 43.19 36.50
N GLN A 140 18.84 43.34 35.30
CA GLN A 140 19.86 44.36 35.06
C GLN A 140 19.29 45.78 35.18
N LYS A 141 18.09 46.05 34.66
CA LYS A 141 17.46 47.37 34.79
C LYS A 141 17.00 47.65 36.22
N LYS A 142 16.45 46.63 36.89
CA LYS A 142 15.99 46.69 38.28
C LYS A 142 17.14 46.95 39.24
N SER A 143 18.25 46.23 39.12
CA SER A 143 19.47 46.45 39.93
C SER A 143 20.10 47.83 39.70
N LYS A 144 20.00 48.37 38.48
CA LYS A 144 20.45 49.74 38.17
C LYS A 144 19.46 50.82 38.60
N GLY A 145 18.33 50.49 39.23
CA GLY A 145 17.30 51.45 39.64
C GLY A 145 16.60 52.15 38.46
N LYS A 146 16.68 51.59 37.25
CA LYS A 146 16.14 52.21 36.01
C LYS A 146 14.66 51.91 35.75
N LEU A 147 13.99 51.24 36.68
CA LEU A 147 12.57 50.88 36.55
C LEU A 147 11.78 51.40 37.75
N GLY A 148 10.66 52.07 37.48
CA GLY A 148 9.68 52.41 38.51
C GLY A 148 8.82 51.21 38.92
N SER A 149 8.13 51.29 40.06
CA SER A 149 7.26 50.21 40.58
C SER A 149 6.25 49.71 39.54
N THR A 150 5.57 50.62 38.83
CA THR A 150 4.60 50.27 37.78
C THR A 150 5.26 49.57 36.58
N GLU A 151 6.50 49.92 36.24
CA GLU A 151 7.23 49.28 35.14
C GLU A 151 7.71 47.88 35.54
N ILE A 152 8.12 47.72 36.80
CA ILE A 152 8.47 46.42 37.39
C ILE A 152 7.27 45.48 37.31
N GLU A 153 6.08 45.92 37.72
CA GLU A 153 4.83 45.16 37.61
C GLU A 153 4.56 44.73 36.16
N LYS A 154 4.70 45.67 35.20
CA LYS A 154 4.48 45.41 33.77
C LYS A 154 5.48 44.38 33.22
N GLU A 155 6.77 44.48 33.57
CA GLU A 155 7.77 43.50 33.13
C GLU A 155 7.54 42.13 33.78
N ASN A 156 7.15 42.06 35.06
CA ASN A 156 6.78 40.81 35.75
C ASN A 156 5.57 40.12 35.09
N ILE A 157 4.54 40.88 34.70
CA ILE A 157 3.39 40.34 33.96
C ILE A 157 3.85 39.77 32.61
N LYS A 158 4.75 40.46 31.90
CA LYS A 158 5.30 39.95 30.62
C LYS A 158 6.09 38.66 30.80
N ILE A 159 6.94 38.59 31.83
CA ILE A 159 7.70 37.38 32.18
C ILE A 159 6.74 36.24 32.50
N SER A 160 5.72 36.48 33.31
CA SER A 160 4.71 35.49 33.70
C SER A 160 3.93 34.96 32.50
N LYS A 161 3.48 35.84 31.59
CA LYS A 161 2.81 35.44 30.34
C LYS A 161 3.68 34.54 29.47
N ARG A 162 4.98 34.83 29.39
CA ARG A 162 5.94 34.02 28.63
C ARG A 162 6.20 32.67 29.30
N GLN A 163 6.31 32.62 30.63
CA GLN A 163 6.41 31.38 31.39
C GLN A 163 5.19 30.48 31.16
N ILE A 164 3.97 31.03 31.24
CA ILE A 164 2.72 30.29 30.94
C ILE A 164 2.76 29.72 29.52
N LYS A 165 3.28 30.48 28.56
CA LYS A 165 3.43 30.01 27.17
C LYS A 165 4.41 28.83 27.05
N VAL A 166 5.54 28.87 27.77
CA VAL A 166 6.48 27.73 27.83
C VAL A 166 5.78 26.50 28.40
N ASN A 167 5.16 26.63 29.58
CA ASN A 167 4.44 25.52 30.23
C ASN A 167 3.33 24.93 29.34
N LYS A 168 2.63 25.78 28.57
CA LYS A 168 1.63 25.32 27.59
C LYS A 168 2.26 24.49 26.48
N LEU A 169 3.40 24.94 25.94
CA LEU A 169 4.13 24.21 24.90
C LEU A 169 4.70 22.89 25.43
N GLU A 170 5.16 22.83 26.67
CA GLU A 170 5.59 21.60 27.34
C GLU A 170 4.41 20.63 27.49
N GLY A 171 3.25 21.10 27.96
CA GLY A 171 2.07 20.25 28.02
C GLY A 171 1.58 19.76 26.65
N ASP A 172 1.75 20.55 25.59
CA ASP A 172 1.49 20.11 24.22
C ASP A 172 2.53 19.09 23.72
N LEU A 173 3.78 19.22 24.17
CA LEU A 173 4.87 18.27 23.89
C LEU A 173 4.58 16.92 24.53
N ASP A 174 4.25 16.89 25.82
CA ASP A 174 3.96 15.65 26.56
C ASP A 174 2.82 14.87 25.91
N LYS A 175 1.73 15.57 25.56
CA LYS A 175 0.59 14.97 24.84
C LYS A 175 0.98 14.43 23.47
N ALA A 176 1.90 15.10 22.76
CA ALA A 176 2.37 14.64 21.46
C ALA A 176 3.29 13.42 21.59
N GLU A 177 4.17 13.40 22.58
CA GLU A 177 5.06 12.27 22.88
C GLU A 177 4.25 11.05 23.34
N GLU A 178 3.24 11.22 24.18
CA GLU A 178 2.33 10.14 24.60
C GLU A 178 1.59 9.55 23.39
N LYS A 179 1.09 10.39 22.48
CA LYS A 179 0.46 9.92 21.23
C LYS A 179 1.44 9.16 20.35
N LEU A 180 2.68 9.63 20.23
CA LEU A 180 3.71 8.95 19.44
C LEU A 180 4.07 7.59 20.05
N HIS A 181 4.17 7.49 21.38
CA HIS A 181 4.41 6.24 22.10
C HIS A 181 3.32 5.22 21.77
N LYS A 182 2.04 5.60 21.90
CA LYS A 182 0.88 4.76 21.55
C LYS A 182 0.82 4.33 20.08
N MET A 183 1.46 5.08 19.17
CA MET A 183 1.53 4.70 17.75
C MET A 183 2.66 3.71 17.45
N ARG A 184 3.68 3.66 18.32
CA ARG A 184 4.85 2.78 18.17
C ARG A 184 4.64 1.43 18.86
N ASP A 185 3.97 1.42 20.00
CA ASP A 185 3.45 0.20 20.63
C ASP A 185 2.47 -0.52 19.69
#